data_AF-G0QJQ2-F1
#
_entry.id   AF-G0QJQ2-F1
#
_cell.length_a   1.000
_cell.length_b   1.000
_cell.length_c   1.000
_cell.angle_alpha   90.00
_cell.angle_beta   90.00
_cell.angle_gamma   90.00
#
_symmetry.space_group_name_H-M   'P 1'
#
loop_
_entity.id
_entity.type
_entity.pdbx_description
1 polymer ?
#
loop_
_entity_poly.entity_id
_entity_poly.type
_entity_poly.pdbx_seq_one_letter_code
_entity_poly.pdbx_strand_id
1 'polypeptide(L)'
;ADRTQEINTPLSQQILIEVKKFCELHNWDENSMTFQLPLQSTNIKNHISDKSFDFLKDKLVLEEDKNQISKMSKNLAELVNAADYLVFKKLYTTLVVVLLTPLHVEPTQQGIDQFFQKWGYQQEDIDGDNLTQVVEENQNLFEKIVEVYKQDIDIIEQFQGVTDDWYLS
;
A
#
# COMPACT_ATOMS: atom_id res chain seq x y z
N ALA A 1 -2.03 15.41 30.49
CA ALA A 1 -0.75 16.11 30.28
C ALA A 1 -1.01 17.60 30.36
N ASP A 2 -0.17 18.34 31.06
CA ASP A 2 -0.21 19.79 31.11
C ASP A 2 0.05 20.34 29.69
N ARG A 3 -0.87 21.15 29.17
CA ARG A 3 -0.79 21.70 27.81
C ARG A 3 0.15 22.91 27.71
N THR A 4 0.73 23.34 28.83
CA THR A 4 1.61 24.51 28.89
C THR A 4 3.10 24.17 28.82
N GLN A 5 3.47 22.88 28.93
CA GLN A 5 4.85 22.46 28.75
C GLN A 5 5.21 22.42 27.26
N GLU A 6 6.22 23.22 26.88
CA GLU A 6 6.84 23.11 25.57
C GLU A 6 7.48 21.74 25.40
N ILE A 7 7.12 21.05 24.30
CA ILE A 7 7.72 19.78 23.92
C ILE A 7 8.81 20.09 22.89
N ASN A 8 10.07 19.85 23.29
CA ASN A 8 11.20 19.94 22.37
C ASN A 8 11.14 18.77 21.38
N THR A 9 11.22 19.09 20.09
CA THR A 9 11.18 18.10 19.00
C THR A 9 12.23 18.43 17.95
N PRO A 10 12.90 17.44 17.35
CA PRO A 10 13.83 17.64 16.24
C PRO A 10 13.10 17.97 14.92
N LEU A 11 11.77 17.89 14.89
CA LEU A 11 10.96 18.18 13.71
C LEU A 11 10.93 19.69 13.43
N SER A 12 11.02 20.05 12.15
CA SER A 12 10.91 21.45 11.73
C SER A 12 9.50 22.01 12.01
N GLN A 13 9.39 23.32 12.21
CA GLN A 13 8.09 23.95 12.37
C GLN A 13 7.19 23.72 11.14
N GLN A 14 7.79 23.70 9.95
CA GLN A 14 7.05 23.47 8.70
C GLN A 14 6.39 22.09 8.68
N ILE A 15 7.11 21.02 9.07
CA ILE A 15 6.53 19.68 9.05
C ILE A 15 5.46 19.51 10.13
N LEU A 16 5.62 20.15 11.30
CA LEU A 16 4.58 20.19 12.34
C LEU A 16 3.32 20.91 11.86
N ILE A 17 3.46 21.97 11.07
CA ILE A 17 2.33 22.65 10.42
C ILE A 17 1.65 21.71 9.42
N GLU A 18 2.39 20.93 8.63
CA GLU A 18 1.79 19.94 7.72
C GLU A 18 1.01 18.86 8.46
N VAL A 19 1.59 18.28 9.52
CA VAL A 19 0.90 17.27 10.35
C VAL A 19 -0.36 17.87 10.99
N LYS A 20 -0.29 19.11 11.49
CA LYS A 20 -1.45 19.81 12.03
C LYS A 20 -2.53 20.02 10.97
N LYS A 21 -2.17 20.45 9.76
CA LYS A 21 -3.13 20.63 8.65
C LYS A 21 -3.83 19.33 8.28
N PHE A 22 -3.09 18.21 8.27
CA PHE A 22 -3.67 16.89 8.06
C PHE A 22 -4.72 16.59 9.13
N CYS A 23 -4.39 16.77 10.41
CA CYS A 23 -5.36 16.59 11.49
C CYS A 23 -6.58 17.51 11.36
N GLU A 24 -6.38 18.79 11.05
CA GLU A 24 -7.46 19.78 10.88
C GLU A 24 -8.41 19.41 9.74
N LEU A 25 -7.87 18.93 8.60
CA LEU A 25 -8.68 18.45 7.48
C LEU A 25 -9.60 17.28 7.89
N HIS A 26 -9.07 16.42 8.76
CA HIS A 26 -9.77 15.30 9.36
C HIS A 26 -10.61 15.68 10.58
N ASN A 27 -10.75 16.98 10.90
CA ASN A 27 -11.45 17.47 12.09
C ASN A 27 -10.95 16.83 13.40
N TRP A 28 -9.69 16.39 13.44
CA TRP A 28 -9.10 15.63 14.53
C TRP A 28 -9.82 14.30 14.82
N ASP A 29 -10.64 13.81 13.88
CA ASP A 29 -11.34 12.53 13.97
C ASP A 29 -10.54 11.43 13.26
N GLU A 30 -10.04 10.50 14.06
CA GLU A 30 -9.27 9.35 13.60
C GLU A 30 -10.07 8.45 12.64
N ASN A 31 -11.40 8.37 12.81
CA ASN A 31 -12.24 7.52 11.97
C ASN A 31 -12.38 8.05 10.54
N SER A 32 -12.13 9.35 10.34
CA SER A 32 -12.12 9.95 9.01
C SER A 32 -10.82 9.66 8.23
N MET A 33 -9.78 9.14 8.90
CA MET A 33 -8.50 8.74 8.32
C MET A 33 -8.57 7.26 7.90
N THR A 34 -9.40 6.98 6.90
CA THR A 34 -9.59 5.61 6.40
C THR A 34 -8.55 5.24 5.37
N PHE A 35 -8.24 3.94 5.33
CA PHE A 35 -7.41 3.31 4.32
C PHE A 35 -7.88 1.87 4.09
N GLN A 36 -7.60 1.31 2.92
CA GLN A 36 -7.98 -0.04 2.55
C GLN A 36 -6.74 -0.90 2.28
N LEU A 37 -6.71 -2.08 2.90
CA LEU A 37 -5.77 -3.16 2.65
C LEU A 37 -6.55 -4.49 2.60
N PRO A 38 -6.14 -5.49 1.81
CA PRO A 38 -5.03 -5.44 0.84
C PRO A 38 -5.31 -4.46 -0.30
N LEU A 39 -4.25 -4.02 -0.99
CA LEU A 39 -4.37 -3.14 -2.16
C LEU A 39 -5.01 -3.91 -3.31
N GLN A 40 -6.04 -3.33 -3.92
CA GLN A 40 -6.82 -3.94 -5.00
C GLN A 40 -6.61 -3.26 -6.37
N SER A 41 -5.80 -2.19 -6.43
CA SER A 41 -5.53 -1.46 -7.67
C SER A 41 -4.29 -0.57 -7.51
N THR A 42 -3.81 -0.01 -8.62
CA THR A 42 -2.76 1.01 -8.64
C THR A 42 -3.27 2.44 -8.42
N ASN A 43 -4.58 2.63 -8.17
CA ASN A 43 -5.18 3.94 -7.96
C ASN A 43 -5.20 4.31 -6.47
N ILE A 44 -4.33 5.26 -6.07
CA ILE A 44 -4.18 5.72 -4.68
C ILE A 44 -5.51 6.18 -4.07
N LYS A 45 -6.36 6.85 -4.85
CA LYS A 45 -7.64 7.38 -4.36
C LYS A 45 -8.61 6.27 -3.90
N ASN A 46 -8.45 5.05 -4.40
CA ASN A 46 -9.28 3.93 -3.98
C ASN A 46 -8.89 3.37 -2.61
N HIS A 47 -7.68 3.68 -2.10
CA HIS A 47 -7.11 3.03 -0.92
C HIS A 47 -6.98 3.95 0.29
N ILE A 48 -7.29 5.24 0.17
CA ILE A 48 -7.28 6.22 1.26
C ILE A 48 -8.50 7.11 1.16
N SER A 49 -8.87 7.79 2.26
CA SER A 49 -10.00 8.72 2.21
C SER A 49 -9.76 9.90 1.26
N ASP A 50 -10.84 10.45 0.69
CA ASP A 50 -10.79 11.61 -0.21
C ASP A 50 -10.03 12.79 0.41
N LYS A 51 -10.22 13.01 1.72
CA LYS A 51 -9.51 14.04 2.48
C LYS A 51 -8.00 13.79 2.48
N SER A 52 -7.58 12.58 2.80
CA SER A 52 -6.16 12.21 2.79
C SER A 52 -5.57 12.33 1.38
N PHE A 53 -6.32 11.95 0.35
CA PHE A 53 -5.91 12.11 -1.04
C PHE A 53 -5.73 13.59 -1.41
N ASP A 54 -6.72 14.43 -1.09
CA ASP A 54 -6.67 15.87 -1.39
C ASP A 54 -5.51 16.58 -0.69
N PHE A 55 -5.14 16.15 0.51
CA PHE A 55 -3.97 16.67 1.22
C PHE A 55 -2.66 16.28 0.55
N LEU A 56 -2.56 15.05 0.03
CA LEU A 56 -1.31 14.49 -0.49
C LEU A 56 -1.08 14.75 -1.97
N LYS A 57 -2.13 15.07 -2.75
CA LYS A 57 -2.09 15.10 -4.23
C LYS A 57 -0.93 15.89 -4.83
N ASP A 58 -0.52 17.01 -4.22
CA ASP A 58 0.57 17.85 -4.72
C ASP A 58 1.97 17.23 -4.47
N LYS A 59 2.06 16.26 -3.55
CA LYS A 59 3.27 15.48 -3.26
C LYS A 59 3.32 14.17 -4.06
N LEU A 60 2.19 13.75 -4.65
CA LEU A 60 2.11 12.55 -5.46
C LEU A 60 2.74 12.76 -6.83
N VAL A 61 3.42 11.73 -7.31
CA VAL A 61 3.90 11.65 -8.69
C VAL A 61 2.99 10.68 -9.41
N LEU A 62 2.06 11.18 -10.22
CA LEU A 62 1.05 10.35 -10.91
C LEU A 62 1.47 9.93 -12.32
N GLU A 63 2.59 10.47 -12.82
CA GLU A 63 3.14 10.12 -14.14
C GLU A 63 3.71 8.70 -14.14
N GLU A 64 3.53 7.99 -15.25
CA GLU A 64 4.11 6.67 -15.50
C GLU A 64 5.61 6.80 -15.83
N ASP A 65 6.40 7.14 -14.81
CA ASP A 65 7.87 7.20 -14.85
C ASP A 65 8.45 6.03 -14.05
N LYS A 66 9.52 5.40 -14.56
CA LYS A 66 10.28 4.37 -13.82
C LYS A 66 10.81 4.87 -12.48
N ASN A 67 11.01 6.18 -12.33
CA ASN A 67 11.44 6.81 -11.08
C ASN A 67 10.29 7.30 -10.19
N GLN A 68 9.03 6.98 -10.54
CA GLN A 68 7.83 7.44 -9.83
C GLN A 68 7.92 7.18 -8.32
N ILE A 69 8.24 5.94 -7.92
CA ILE A 69 8.36 5.56 -6.49
C ILE A 69 9.48 6.33 -5.81
N SER A 70 10.65 6.44 -6.44
CA SER A 70 11.79 7.16 -5.85
C SER A 70 11.47 8.63 -5.62
N LYS A 71 10.85 9.30 -6.60
CA LYS A 71 10.43 10.70 -6.49
C LYS A 71 9.33 10.87 -5.43
N MET A 72 8.31 10.02 -5.44
CA MET A 72 7.22 10.06 -4.46
C MET A 72 7.73 9.82 -3.03
N SER A 73 8.64 8.86 -2.85
CA SER A 73 9.30 8.59 -1.56
C SER A 73 10.07 9.79 -1.05
N LYS A 74 10.83 10.47 -1.93
CA LYS A 74 11.54 11.71 -1.56
C LYS A 74 10.58 12.83 -1.14
N ASN A 75 9.48 13.01 -1.87
CA ASN A 75 8.49 14.04 -1.56
C ASN A 75 7.77 13.79 -0.22
N LEU A 76 7.59 12.52 0.17
CA LEU A 76 6.88 12.12 1.38
C LEU A 76 7.81 11.85 2.57
N ALA A 77 9.13 11.75 2.36
CA ALA A 77 10.09 11.30 3.37
C ALA A 77 10.01 12.06 4.69
N GLU A 78 9.97 13.40 4.65
CA GLU A 78 9.89 14.21 5.87
C GLU A 78 8.60 13.94 6.65
N LEU A 79 7.48 13.75 5.94
CA LEU A 79 6.19 13.50 6.55
C LEU A 79 6.07 12.08 7.11
N VAL A 80 6.67 11.11 6.43
CA VAL A 80 6.79 9.72 6.93
C VAL A 80 7.62 9.71 8.22
N ASN A 81 8.80 10.35 8.22
CA ASN A 81 9.66 10.43 9.39
C ASN A 81 8.98 11.16 10.55
N ALA A 82 8.26 12.24 10.27
CA ALA A 82 7.50 12.96 11.29
C ALA A 82 6.36 12.11 11.86
N ALA A 83 5.63 11.37 11.02
CA ALA A 83 4.55 10.50 11.47
C ALA A 83 5.08 9.35 12.34
N ASP A 84 6.22 8.76 11.98
CA ASP A 84 6.89 7.74 12.78
C ASP A 84 7.38 8.30 14.13
N TYR A 85 8.11 9.43 14.10
CA TYR A 85 8.61 10.09 15.31
C TYR A 85 7.49 10.47 16.30
N LEU A 86 6.37 10.97 15.79
CA LEU A 86 5.20 11.34 16.59
C LEU A 86 4.34 10.13 16.98
N VAL A 87 4.67 8.92 16.51
CA VAL A 87 3.88 7.69 16.68
C VAL A 87 2.44 7.87 16.16
N PHE A 88 2.29 8.68 15.10
CA PHE A 88 1.01 8.98 14.49
C PHE A 88 0.63 7.89 13.47
N LYS A 89 0.17 6.76 14.00
CA LYS A 89 -0.10 5.52 13.25
C LYS A 89 -0.98 5.74 12.01
N LYS A 90 -2.07 6.49 12.10
CA LYS A 90 -2.97 6.71 10.96
C LYS A 90 -2.29 7.42 9.81
N LEU A 91 -1.62 8.55 10.08
CA LEU A 91 -0.87 9.27 9.06
C LEU A 91 0.24 8.39 8.47
N TYR A 92 0.99 7.69 9.32
CA TYR A 92 2.04 6.78 8.86
C TYR A 92 1.49 5.69 7.93
N THR A 93 0.43 5.00 8.33
CA THR A 93 -0.20 3.95 7.51
C THR A 93 -0.76 4.51 6.20
N THR A 94 -1.41 5.67 6.22
CA THR A 94 -1.88 6.35 4.99
C THR A 94 -0.72 6.61 4.03
N LEU A 95 0.42 7.11 4.51
CA LEU A 95 1.60 7.37 3.69
C LEU A 95 2.22 6.09 3.14
N VAL A 96 2.25 5.02 3.94
CA VAL A 96 2.72 3.71 3.50
C VAL A 96 1.80 3.14 2.42
N VAL A 97 0.48 3.21 2.59
CA VAL A 97 -0.50 2.79 1.58
C VAL A 97 -0.27 3.55 0.26
N VAL A 98 -0.06 4.85 0.33
CA VAL A 98 0.25 5.70 -0.83
C VAL A 98 1.53 5.25 -1.55
N LEU A 99 2.59 4.94 -0.80
CA LEU A 99 3.86 4.49 -1.37
C LEU A 99 3.78 3.08 -1.97
N LEU A 100 2.96 2.20 -1.39
CA LEU A 100 2.79 0.82 -1.85
C LEU A 100 1.81 0.70 -3.02
N THR A 101 0.84 1.61 -3.15
CA THR A 101 -0.21 1.51 -4.16
C THR A 101 0.32 1.36 -5.60
N PRO A 102 1.32 2.13 -6.07
CA PRO A 102 1.81 1.99 -7.44
C PRO A 102 2.57 0.68 -7.69
N LEU A 103 2.89 -0.07 -6.62
CA LEU A 103 3.52 -1.39 -6.68
C LEU A 103 2.50 -2.54 -6.70
N HIS A 104 1.19 -2.24 -6.72
CA HIS A 104 0.17 -3.28 -6.87
C HIS A 104 0.34 -4.01 -8.21
N VAL A 105 0.34 -5.35 -8.13
CA VAL A 105 0.34 -6.26 -9.28
C VAL A 105 -1.01 -6.93 -9.35
N GLU A 106 -1.71 -6.78 -10.47
CA GLU A 106 -2.94 -7.55 -10.69
C GLU A 106 -2.61 -9.04 -10.84
N PRO A 107 -3.40 -9.95 -10.24
CA PRO A 107 -3.13 -11.39 -10.23
C PRO A 107 -3.51 -12.06 -11.56
N THR A 108 -3.13 -11.45 -12.69
CA THR A 108 -3.32 -11.97 -14.05
C THR A 108 -1.98 -11.98 -14.77
N GLN A 109 -1.79 -12.87 -15.75
CA GLN A 109 -0.55 -12.87 -16.55
C GLN A 109 -0.31 -11.51 -17.21
N GLN A 110 -1.38 -10.90 -17.73
CA GLN A 110 -1.33 -9.56 -18.30
C GLN A 110 -0.89 -8.50 -17.27
N GLY A 111 -1.39 -8.57 -16.03
CA GLY A 111 -1.00 -7.67 -14.94
C GLY A 111 0.47 -7.80 -14.55
N ILE A 112 0.96 -9.04 -14.51
CA ILE A 112 2.39 -9.33 -14.27
C ILE A 112 3.23 -8.75 -15.41
N ASP A 113 2.89 -9.02 -16.67
CA ASP A 113 3.64 -8.54 -17.83
C ASP A 113 3.68 -6.99 -17.87
N GLN A 114 2.55 -6.34 -17.57
CA GLN A 114 2.45 -4.88 -17.48
C GLN A 114 3.32 -4.32 -16.35
N PHE A 115 3.32 -4.96 -15.18
CA PHE A 115 4.18 -4.55 -14.07
C PHE A 115 5.66 -4.65 -14.44
N PHE A 116 6.06 -5.77 -15.06
CA PHE A 116 7.42 -6.04 -15.51
C PHE A 116 7.87 -4.99 -16.52
N GLN A 117 7.04 -4.74 -17.53
CA GLN A 117 7.28 -3.72 -18.53
C GLN A 117 7.41 -2.31 -17.91
N LYS A 118 6.50 -1.95 -16.99
CA LYS A 118 6.48 -0.64 -16.34
C LYS A 118 7.77 -0.38 -15.56
N TRP A 119 8.23 -1.35 -14.78
CA TRP A 119 9.41 -1.20 -13.93
C TRP A 119 10.72 -1.60 -14.62
N GLY A 120 10.64 -2.18 -15.82
CA GLY A 120 11.79 -2.59 -16.61
C GLY A 120 12.43 -3.90 -16.15
N TYR A 121 11.67 -4.75 -15.46
CA TYR A 121 12.08 -6.11 -15.13
C TYR A 121 11.95 -7.03 -16.34
N GLN A 122 12.88 -7.97 -16.49
CA GLN A 122 12.82 -9.07 -17.43
C GLN A 122 12.28 -10.31 -16.72
N GLN A 123 11.66 -11.24 -17.44
CA GLN A 123 11.23 -12.53 -16.84
C GLN A 123 12.41 -13.30 -16.22
N GLU A 124 13.61 -13.12 -16.77
CA GLU A 124 14.87 -13.68 -16.28
C GLU A 124 15.29 -13.13 -14.91
N ASP A 125 14.76 -11.96 -14.48
CA ASP A 125 15.00 -11.40 -13.15
C ASP A 125 14.26 -12.20 -12.05
N ILE A 126 13.26 -12.99 -12.41
CA ILE A 126 12.63 -13.98 -11.55
C ILE A 126 13.23 -15.36 -11.86
N ASP A 127 14.43 -15.62 -11.33
CA ASP A 127 15.01 -16.97 -11.38
C ASP A 127 14.29 -17.91 -10.39
N GLY A 128 14.04 -19.16 -10.80
CA GLY A 128 13.32 -20.16 -9.98
C GLY A 128 14.05 -20.49 -8.67
N ASP A 129 15.38 -20.40 -8.68
CA ASP A 129 16.20 -20.56 -7.47
C ASP A 129 16.05 -19.37 -6.52
N ASN A 130 15.99 -18.14 -7.05
CA ASN A 130 15.74 -16.93 -6.26
C ASN A 130 14.32 -16.89 -5.68
N LEU A 131 13.32 -17.34 -6.43
CA LEU A 131 11.95 -17.44 -5.91
C LEU A 131 11.84 -18.42 -4.75
N THR A 132 12.47 -19.59 -4.89
CA THR A 132 12.47 -20.62 -3.84
C THR A 132 13.11 -20.07 -2.57
N GLN A 133 14.27 -19.42 -2.70
CA GLN A 133 14.94 -18.77 -1.58
C GLN A 133 14.07 -17.66 -0.95
N VAL A 134 13.41 -16.82 -1.75
CA VAL A 134 12.52 -15.75 -1.24
C VAL A 134 11.33 -16.34 -0.49
N VAL A 135 10.74 -17.43 -0.97
CA VAL A 135 9.63 -18.13 -0.29
C VAL A 135 10.11 -18.74 1.03
N GLU A 136 11.27 -19.39 1.05
CA GLU A 136 11.85 -19.96 2.27
C GLU A 136 12.17 -18.87 3.30
N GLU A 137 12.75 -17.75 2.89
CA GLU A 137 13.09 -16.63 3.77
C GLU A 137 11.83 -15.90 4.29
N ASN A 138 10.71 -15.99 3.58
CA ASN A 138 9.46 -15.27 3.89
C ASN A 138 8.27 -16.21 4.09
N GLN A 139 8.51 -17.44 4.57
CA GLN A 139 7.51 -18.51 4.62
C GLN A 139 6.20 -18.12 5.32
N ASN A 140 6.28 -17.41 6.45
CA ASN A 140 5.10 -16.91 7.17
C ASN A 140 4.22 -15.95 6.35
N LEU A 141 4.83 -15.15 5.46
CA LEU A 141 4.10 -14.24 4.59
C LEU A 141 3.45 -15.01 3.44
N PHE A 142 4.20 -15.96 2.87
CA PHE A 142 3.71 -16.84 1.82
C PHE A 142 2.48 -17.64 2.29
N GLU A 143 2.54 -18.24 3.49
CA GLU A 143 1.42 -18.98 4.07
C GLU A 143 0.16 -18.11 4.24
N LYS A 144 0.30 -16.86 4.69
CA LYS A 144 -0.82 -15.91 4.79
C LYS A 144 -1.40 -15.54 3.42
N ILE A 145 -0.55 -15.35 2.42
CA ILE A 145 -0.99 -15.07 1.05
C ILE A 145 -1.78 -16.27 0.50
N VAL A 146 -1.25 -17.48 0.68
CA VAL A 146 -1.94 -18.72 0.29
C VAL A 146 -3.28 -18.85 1.00
N GLU A 147 -3.38 -18.52 2.29
CA GLU A 147 -4.64 -18.56 3.04
C GLU A 147 -5.69 -17.61 2.46
N VAL A 148 -5.30 -16.39 2.06
CA VAL A 148 -6.19 -15.42 1.41
C VAL A 148 -6.69 -15.96 0.07
N TYR A 149 -5.79 -16.45 -0.79
CA TYR A 149 -6.17 -16.97 -2.10
C TYR A 149 -6.90 -18.32 -2.05
N LYS A 150 -6.70 -19.12 -0.99
CA LYS A 150 -7.51 -20.34 -0.77
C LYS A 150 -8.98 -20.00 -0.58
N GLN A 151 -9.31 -18.92 0.11
CA GLN A 151 -10.70 -18.49 0.26
C GLN A 151 -11.31 -18.10 -1.09
N ASP A 152 -10.54 -17.45 -1.96
CA ASP A 152 -10.99 -17.10 -3.32
C ASP A 152 -11.14 -18.35 -4.21
N ILE A 153 -10.24 -19.33 -4.09
CA ILE A 153 -10.30 -20.62 -4.79
C ILE A 153 -11.51 -21.42 -4.32
N ASP A 154 -11.73 -21.53 -3.01
CA ASP A 154 -12.87 -22.26 -2.43
C ASP A 154 -14.22 -21.65 -2.90
N ILE A 155 -14.28 -20.32 -3.05
CA ILE A 155 -15.44 -19.63 -3.63
C ILE A 155 -15.60 -20.01 -5.12
N ILE A 156 -14.53 -20.01 -5.90
CA ILE A 156 -14.56 -20.40 -7.32
C ILE A 156 -14.97 -21.88 -7.47
N GLU A 157 -14.46 -22.77 -6.62
CA GLU A 157 -14.83 -24.20 -6.59
C GLU A 157 -16.29 -24.39 -6.18
N GLN A 158 -16.83 -23.58 -5.25
CA GLN A 158 -18.26 -23.58 -4.93
C GLN A 158 -19.13 -23.08 -6.09
N PHE A 159 -18.66 -22.12 -6.90
CA PHE A 159 -19.36 -21.67 -8.11
C PHE A 159 -19.23 -22.66 -9.28
N GLN A 160 -18.11 -23.38 -9.38
CA GLN A 160 -17.88 -24.44 -10.37
C GLN A 160 -18.50 -25.79 -9.94
N GLY A 161 -18.91 -25.93 -8.68
CA GLY A 161 -19.65 -27.08 -8.13
C GLY A 161 -21.10 -27.21 -8.62
N VAL A 162 -21.53 -26.45 -9.63
CA VAL A 162 -22.74 -26.71 -10.42
C VAL A 162 -22.35 -26.99 -11.86
N THR A 163 -21.62 -28.09 -12.06
CA THR A 163 -21.40 -28.88 -13.29
C THR A 163 -20.19 -29.74 -12.96
N ASP A 164 -20.32 -30.99 -12.49
CA ASP A 164 -20.51 -32.11 -13.40
C ASP A 164 -20.58 -33.46 -12.65
N ASP A 165 -21.79 -33.97 -12.39
CA ASP A 165 -22.06 -35.37 -12.05
C ASP A 165 -22.09 -36.25 -13.32
N TRP A 166 -21.05 -36.22 -14.17
CA TRP A 166 -20.97 -37.12 -15.34
C TRP A 166 -20.10 -38.36 -15.15
N TYR A 167 -19.43 -38.52 -14.01
CA TYR A 167 -18.65 -39.73 -13.70
C TYR A 167 -19.42 -40.82 -12.92
N LEU A 168 -20.72 -40.63 -12.70
CA LEU A 168 -21.60 -41.64 -12.12
C LEU A 168 -22.76 -41.99 -13.08
N SER A 169 -22.43 -42.49 -14.28
CA SER A 169 -23.30 -43.34 -15.09
C SER A 169 -22.51 -44.14 -16.13
#